data_AF-A0A2N2JCA7-F1
#
_entry.id   AF-A0A2N2JCA7-F1
#
_cell.length_a   1.000
_cell.length_b   1.000
_cell.length_c   1.000
_cell.angle_alpha   90.00
_cell.angle_beta   90.00
_cell.angle_gamma   90.00
#
_symmetry.space_group_name_H-M   'P 1'
#
loop_
_entity.id
_entity.type
_entity.pdbx_description
1 polymer ?
#
loop_
_entity_poly.entity_id
_entity_poly.type
_entity_poly.pdbx_seq_one_letter_code
_entity_poly.pdbx_strand_id
1 'polypeptide(L)'
;APGRVLALLGANPDAVLWEATAVTLRASEPDAVAQVDVRLDAAAVTAAPIDSPDGRVWRVDLDPVALDNGAHRLDVELTYGDDGAVLATALPFRVAFPTWAADVTPLYVKRCSACHDAVIGAATVVLEDMSAWTAQIECILCRVSTPFDPERPECMLCASAPSSMPPTGALFDSEVELIRRWSAGGLRQE
;
A
#
# COMPACT_ATOMS: atom_id res chain seq x y z
N ALA A 1 -17.19 29.78 -8.66
CA ALA A 1 -16.99 31.21 -8.36
C ALA A 1 -15.77 31.73 -9.13
N PRO A 2 -15.78 32.95 -9.68
CA PRO A 2 -14.64 33.48 -10.42
C PRO A 2 -13.39 33.51 -9.52
N GLY A 3 -12.35 32.77 -9.86
CA GLY A 3 -11.04 32.82 -9.17
C GLY A 3 -10.83 31.86 -8.00
N ARG A 4 -11.86 31.15 -7.50
CA ARG A 4 -11.67 30.14 -6.45
C ARG A 4 -11.07 28.84 -7.00
N VAL A 5 -10.11 28.27 -6.28
CA VAL A 5 -9.38 27.05 -6.66
C VAL A 5 -9.36 26.06 -5.50
N LEU A 6 -9.46 24.77 -5.83
CA LEU A 6 -9.23 23.66 -4.92
C LEU A 6 -8.09 22.82 -5.50
N ALA A 7 -7.00 22.71 -4.76
CA ALA A 7 -5.87 21.84 -5.09
C ALA A 7 -5.89 20.59 -4.22
N LEU A 8 -5.65 19.44 -4.84
CA LEU A 8 -5.42 18.16 -4.16
C LEU A 8 -3.92 17.87 -4.25
N LEU A 9 -3.28 17.69 -3.10
CA LEU A 9 -1.84 17.48 -2.97
C LEU A 9 -1.58 16.12 -2.32
N GLY A 10 -0.44 15.49 -2.63
CA GLY A 10 -0.04 14.21 -2.02
C GLY A 10 -0.38 12.97 -2.86
N ALA A 11 -1.21 13.11 -3.90
CA ALA A 11 -1.46 12.06 -4.88
C ALA A 11 -1.67 12.67 -6.28
N ASN A 12 -1.10 12.01 -7.29
CA ASN A 12 -1.32 12.37 -8.69
C ASN A 12 -2.58 11.68 -9.22
N PRO A 13 -3.28 12.27 -10.20
CA PRO A 13 -4.29 11.55 -10.96
C PRO A 13 -3.72 10.25 -11.53
N ASP A 14 -4.48 9.17 -11.45
CA ASP A 14 -4.15 7.82 -11.92
C ASP A 14 -2.96 7.15 -11.20
N ALA A 15 -2.55 7.71 -10.05
CA ALA A 15 -1.53 7.11 -9.19
C ALA A 15 -1.94 5.68 -8.78
N VAL A 16 -0.95 4.81 -8.63
CA VAL A 16 -1.12 3.46 -8.07
C VAL A 16 -0.66 3.50 -6.62
N LEU A 17 -1.61 3.33 -5.70
CA LEU A 17 -1.37 3.32 -4.28
C LEU A 17 -1.16 1.88 -3.79
N TRP A 18 -0.11 1.71 -3.01
CA TRP A 18 0.22 0.46 -2.31
C TRP A 18 0.73 0.73 -0.88
N GLU A 19 0.83 2.02 -0.50
CA GLU A 19 1.08 2.48 0.87
C GLU A 19 0.05 3.54 1.26
N ALA A 20 -0.15 3.71 2.57
CA ALA A 20 -1.01 4.75 3.11
C ALA A 20 -0.57 6.13 2.60
N THR A 21 -1.50 6.85 1.98
CA THR A 21 -1.21 8.12 1.31
C THR A 21 -2.10 9.22 1.87
N ALA A 22 -1.48 10.30 2.33
CA ALA A 22 -2.20 11.48 2.80
C ALA A 22 -2.49 12.43 1.62
N VAL A 23 -3.76 12.70 1.37
CA VAL A 23 -4.21 13.70 0.40
C VAL A 23 -4.58 14.99 1.16
N THR A 24 -3.93 16.09 0.81
CA THR A 24 -4.21 17.42 1.36
C THR A 24 -5.09 18.21 0.41
N LEU A 25 -6.22 18.69 0.90
CA LEU A 25 -7.16 19.59 0.22
C LEU A 25 -6.81 21.03 0.59
N ARG A 26 -6.44 21.85 -0.40
CA ARG A 26 -6.11 23.26 -0.22
C ARG A 26 -7.04 24.12 -1.08
N ALA A 27 -7.95 24.83 -0.43
CA ALA A 27 -8.78 25.85 -1.05
C ALA A 27 -8.02 27.18 -1.13
N SER A 28 -8.31 28.00 -2.14
CA SER A 28 -7.73 29.35 -2.27
C SER A 28 -8.23 30.33 -1.20
N GLU A 29 -9.41 30.08 -0.63
CA GLU A 29 -10.06 30.88 0.42
C GLU A 29 -10.56 29.95 1.55
N PRO A 30 -9.66 29.36 2.34
CA PRO A 30 -10.02 28.27 3.25
C PRO A 30 -10.94 28.70 4.40
N ASP A 31 -10.86 29.96 4.85
CA ASP A 31 -11.69 30.47 5.95
C ASP A 31 -13.16 30.72 5.53
N ALA A 32 -13.42 30.84 4.22
CA ALA A 32 -14.77 30.99 3.68
C ALA A 32 -15.50 29.65 3.44
N VAL A 33 -14.80 28.52 3.59
CA VAL A 33 -15.37 27.18 3.42
C VAL A 33 -16.25 26.84 4.62
N ALA A 34 -17.55 26.67 4.38
CA ALA A 34 -18.53 26.29 5.40
C ALA A 34 -18.65 24.76 5.56
N GLN A 35 -18.49 24.02 4.47
CA GLN A 35 -18.66 22.57 4.45
C GLN A 35 -17.66 21.92 3.48
N VAL A 36 -17.16 20.75 3.90
CA VAL A 36 -16.28 19.88 3.11
C VAL A 36 -16.90 18.50 3.08
N ASP A 37 -17.36 18.08 1.91
CA ASP A 37 -17.86 16.74 1.68
C ASP A 37 -16.83 15.95 0.89
N VAL A 38 -16.40 14.82 1.45
CA VAL A 38 -15.46 13.91 0.79
C VAL A 38 -16.08 12.54 0.69
N ARG A 39 -16.00 11.95 -0.49
CA ARG A 39 -16.47 10.60 -0.76
C ARG A 39 -15.38 9.77 -1.42
N LEU A 40 -15.19 8.56 -0.93
CA LEU A 40 -14.37 7.53 -1.55
C LEU A 40 -15.31 6.46 -2.10
N ASP A 41 -15.35 6.31 -3.42
CA ASP A 41 -16.26 5.37 -4.10
C ASP A 41 -17.73 5.50 -3.64
N ALA A 42 -18.20 6.75 -3.58
CA ALA A 42 -19.51 7.16 -3.06
C ALA A 42 -19.73 7.00 -1.54
N ALA A 43 -18.83 6.34 -0.80
CA ALA A 43 -18.89 6.28 0.66
C ALA A 43 -18.31 7.56 1.28
N ALA A 44 -19.01 8.17 2.24
CA ALA A 44 -18.52 9.36 2.93
C ALA A 44 -17.27 9.03 3.77
N VAL A 45 -16.24 9.86 3.66
CA VAL A 45 -15.00 9.77 4.45
C VAL A 45 -14.70 11.09 5.13
N THR A 46 -14.02 11.02 6.27
CA THR A 46 -13.69 12.22 7.06
C THR A 46 -12.50 12.94 6.46
N ALA A 47 -12.63 14.24 6.26
CA ALA A 47 -11.50 15.14 6.00
C ALA A 47 -11.16 15.92 7.28
N ALA A 48 -10.01 15.59 7.89
CA ALA A 48 -9.59 16.22 9.14
C ALA A 48 -9.03 17.63 8.85
N PRO A 49 -9.55 18.70 9.49
CA PRO A 49 -8.97 20.04 9.35
C PRO A 49 -7.60 20.10 10.03
N ILE A 50 -6.64 20.75 9.38
CA ILE A 50 -5.29 20.98 9.89
C ILE A 50 -4.96 22.46 9.72
N ASP A 51 -4.47 23.09 10.79
CA ASP A 51 -3.92 24.45 10.72
C ASP A 51 -2.51 24.41 10.10
N SER A 52 -2.31 25.16 9.03
CA SER A 52 -1.03 25.34 8.34
C SER A 52 -0.61 26.82 8.40
N PRO A 53 0.69 27.16 8.27
CA PRO A 53 1.13 28.55 8.17
C PRO A 53 0.44 29.34 7.03
N ASP A 54 -0.01 28.64 5.99
CA ASP A 54 -0.71 29.22 4.83
C ASP A 54 -2.25 29.26 4.99
N GLY A 55 -2.78 28.94 6.17
CA GLY A 55 -4.21 28.84 6.46
C GLY A 55 -4.70 27.41 6.68
N ARG A 56 -6.02 27.24 6.85
CA ARG A 56 -6.63 25.93 7.07
C ARG A 56 -6.54 25.06 5.82
N VAL A 57 -6.17 23.80 6.01
CA VAL A 57 -6.26 22.74 4.99
C VAL A 57 -7.06 21.57 5.55
N TRP A 58 -7.45 20.63 4.70
CA TRP A 58 -8.06 19.38 5.14
C TRP A 58 -7.25 18.19 4.66
N ARG A 59 -7.14 17.15 5.48
CA ARG A 59 -6.41 15.93 5.17
C ARG A 59 -7.36 14.75 5.10
N VAL A 60 -7.18 13.94 4.07
CA VAL A 60 -7.82 12.64 3.90
C VAL A 60 -6.73 11.59 3.84
N ASP A 61 -6.78 10.58 4.70
CA ASP A 61 -5.85 9.46 4.66
C ASP A 61 -6.47 8.33 3.83
N LEU A 62 -5.78 7.97 2.74
CA LEU A 62 -6.13 6.83 1.89
C LEU A 62 -5.30 5.64 2.34
N ASP A 63 -5.95 4.64 2.92
CA ASP A 63 -5.33 3.36 3.29
C ASP A 63 -5.63 2.32 2.21
N PRO A 64 -4.69 1.99 1.31
CA PRO A 64 -4.92 1.02 0.25
C PRO A 64 -5.20 -0.38 0.82
N VAL A 65 -4.74 -0.74 2.02
CA VAL A 65 -5.00 -2.06 2.62
C VAL A 65 -6.48 -2.25 3.01
N ALA A 66 -7.16 -1.14 3.27
CA ALA A 66 -8.60 -1.12 3.52
C ALA A 66 -9.44 -1.15 2.23
N LEU A 67 -8.79 -0.99 1.06
CA LEU A 67 -9.41 -0.94 -0.25
C LEU A 67 -9.13 -2.24 -1.02
N ASP A 68 -10.03 -2.59 -1.94
CA ASP A 68 -9.77 -3.70 -2.86
C ASP A 68 -8.81 -3.28 -3.96
N ASN A 69 -8.19 -4.24 -4.65
CA ASN A 69 -7.45 -3.93 -5.88
C ASN A 69 -8.40 -3.40 -6.96
N GLY A 70 -8.00 -2.35 -7.67
CA GLY A 70 -8.80 -1.80 -8.76
C GLY A 70 -8.73 -0.28 -8.86
N ALA A 71 -9.71 0.27 -9.59
CA ALA A 71 -9.87 1.71 -9.75
C ALA A 71 -10.74 2.27 -8.63
N HIS A 72 -10.29 3.38 -8.07
CA HIS A 72 -10.96 4.11 -7.00
C HIS A 72 -11.06 5.59 -7.36
N ARG A 73 -11.97 6.28 -6.68
CA ARG A 73 -12.18 7.71 -6.89
C ARG A 73 -12.47 8.42 -5.57
N LEU A 74 -11.68 9.46 -5.32
CA LEU A 74 -11.92 10.42 -4.24
C LEU A 74 -12.62 11.66 -4.82
N ASP A 75 -13.91 11.81 -4.53
CA ASP A 75 -14.69 12.99 -4.86
C ASP A 75 -14.66 13.98 -3.69
N VAL A 76 -14.40 15.25 -3.99
CA VAL A 76 -14.32 16.34 -3.00
C VAL A 76 -15.23 17.47 -3.46
N GLU A 77 -16.10 17.90 -2.56
CA GLU A 77 -16.99 19.05 -2.74
C GLU A 77 -16.81 20.03 -1.59
N LEU A 78 -16.62 21.30 -1.92
CA LEU A 78 -16.56 22.41 -0.98
C LEU A 78 -17.76 23.31 -1.18
N THR A 79 -18.45 23.65 -0.09
CA THR A 79 -19.47 24.70 -0.08
C THR A 79 -18.95 25.91 0.69
N TYR A 80 -19.00 27.07 0.05
CA TYR A 80 -18.58 28.34 0.64
C TYR A 80 -19.74 29.01 1.37
N GLY A 81 -19.49 29.55 2.57
CA GLY A 81 -20.53 30.09 3.45
C GLY A 81 -21.00 31.50 3.10
N ASP A 82 -20.22 32.24 2.32
CA ASP A 82 -20.49 33.64 1.99
C ASP A 82 -21.50 33.80 0.84
N ASP A 83 -21.40 32.95 -0.18
CA ASP A 83 -22.25 32.99 -1.37
C ASP A 83 -22.94 31.67 -1.70
N GLY A 84 -22.67 30.60 -0.92
CA GLY A 84 -23.20 29.26 -1.18
C GLY A 84 -22.60 28.60 -2.42
N ALA A 85 -21.54 29.16 -3.02
CA ALA A 85 -20.92 28.57 -4.19
C ALA A 85 -20.34 27.20 -3.86
N VAL A 86 -20.46 26.28 -4.82
CA VAL A 86 -19.94 24.92 -4.71
C VAL A 86 -18.76 24.77 -5.65
N LEU A 87 -17.69 24.15 -5.15
CA LEU A 87 -16.53 23.73 -5.95
C LEU A 87 -16.32 22.23 -5.77
N ALA A 88 -16.36 21.49 -6.87
CA ALA A 88 -16.19 20.04 -6.86
C ALA A 88 -14.98 19.64 -7.71
N THR A 89 -14.28 18.60 -7.28
CA THR A 89 -13.20 17.96 -8.03
C THR A 89 -13.13 16.48 -7.68
N ALA A 90 -12.38 15.72 -8.47
CA ALA A 90 -12.19 14.31 -8.27
C ALA A 90 -10.74 13.90 -8.52
N LEU A 91 -10.25 12.98 -7.71
CA LEU A 91 -8.96 12.35 -7.87
C LEU A 91 -9.17 10.86 -8.17
N PRO A 92 -9.04 10.44 -9.44
CA PRO A 92 -8.97 9.02 -9.77
C PRO A 92 -7.62 8.45 -9.34
N PHE A 93 -7.62 7.23 -8.82
CA PHE A 93 -6.41 6.48 -8.50
C PHE A 93 -6.68 4.97 -8.62
N ARG A 94 -5.64 4.16 -8.45
CA ARG A 94 -5.75 2.71 -8.43
C ARG A 94 -5.09 2.15 -7.19
N VAL A 95 -5.60 1.03 -6.68
CA VAL A 95 -4.92 0.19 -5.70
C VAL A 95 -4.47 -1.07 -6.43
N ALA A 96 -3.20 -1.43 -6.27
CA ALA A 96 -2.65 -2.62 -6.91
C ALA A 96 -1.58 -3.26 -6.03
N PHE A 97 -2.00 -4.22 -5.22
CA PHE A 97 -1.14 -5.18 -4.55
C PHE A 97 -0.90 -6.40 -5.46
N PRO A 98 0.31 -6.98 -5.43
CA PRO A 98 0.55 -8.28 -6.06
C PRO A 98 -0.37 -9.35 -5.46
N THR A 99 -0.69 -10.37 -6.25
CA THR A 99 -1.54 -11.50 -5.86
C THR A 99 -0.72 -12.77 -5.68
N TRP A 100 -1.24 -13.72 -4.90
CA TRP A 100 -0.57 -15.00 -4.71
C TRP A 100 -0.42 -15.76 -6.04
N ALA A 101 -1.51 -15.91 -6.79
CA ALA A 101 -1.51 -16.71 -8.01
C ALA A 101 -0.69 -16.09 -9.15
N ALA A 102 -0.82 -14.77 -9.38
CA ALA A 102 -0.19 -14.14 -10.53
C ALA A 102 1.26 -13.72 -10.28
N ASP A 103 1.63 -13.40 -9.04
CA ASP A 103 2.92 -12.75 -8.74
C ASP A 103 3.81 -13.60 -7.85
N VAL A 104 3.29 -14.10 -6.73
CA VAL A 104 4.11 -14.83 -5.74
C VAL A 104 4.36 -16.27 -6.15
N THR A 105 3.36 -16.98 -6.69
CA THR A 105 3.51 -18.37 -7.12
C THR A 105 4.58 -18.53 -8.21
N PRO A 106 4.62 -17.69 -9.27
CA PRO A 106 5.71 -17.77 -10.25
C PRO A 106 7.10 -17.50 -9.64
N LEU A 107 7.19 -16.58 -8.66
CA LEU A 107 8.43 -16.33 -7.94
C LEU A 107 8.85 -17.55 -7.10
N TYR A 108 7.91 -18.16 -6.37
CA TYR A 108 8.13 -19.40 -5.61
C TYR A 108 8.62 -20.52 -6.52
N VAL A 109 7.92 -20.79 -7.63
CA VAL A 109 8.30 -21.85 -8.58
C VAL A 109 9.71 -21.63 -9.12
N LYS A 110 10.08 -20.38 -9.39
CA LYS A 110 11.39 -20.02 -9.96
C LYS A 110 12.54 -20.04 -8.96
N ARG A 111 12.30 -19.62 -7.71
CA ARG A 111 13.37 -19.32 -6.73
C ARG A 111 13.41 -20.24 -5.52
N CYS A 112 12.27 -20.80 -5.13
CA CYS A 112 12.08 -21.41 -3.82
C CYS A 112 11.72 -22.91 -3.90
N SER A 113 10.93 -23.32 -4.89
CA SER A 113 10.38 -24.68 -5.02
C SER A 113 11.43 -25.79 -4.98
N ALA A 114 12.60 -25.57 -5.59
CA ALA A 114 13.69 -26.55 -5.63
C ALA A 114 14.14 -27.02 -4.23
N CYS A 115 13.93 -26.20 -3.19
CA CYS A 115 14.24 -26.58 -1.82
C CYS A 115 13.01 -26.68 -0.92
N HIS A 116 11.94 -25.94 -1.20
CA HIS A 116 10.77 -25.78 -0.31
C HIS A 116 9.49 -26.43 -0.83
N ASP A 117 9.58 -27.30 -1.82
CA ASP A 117 8.48 -28.17 -2.27
C ASP A 117 8.33 -29.39 -1.34
N ALA A 118 7.10 -29.83 -1.07
CA ALA A 118 6.83 -30.93 -0.13
C ALA A 118 7.33 -32.30 -0.61
N VAL A 119 7.48 -32.49 -1.93
CA VAL A 119 7.77 -33.79 -2.54
C VAL A 119 9.26 -33.92 -2.86
N ILE A 120 9.88 -32.85 -3.36
CA ILE A 120 11.25 -32.87 -3.90
C ILE A 120 12.22 -32.01 -3.06
N GLY A 121 11.69 -31.16 -2.19
CA GLY A 121 12.48 -30.18 -1.44
C GLY A 121 13.42 -30.79 -0.41
N ALA A 122 14.64 -30.25 -0.34
CA ALA A 122 15.63 -30.60 0.69
C ALA A 122 15.42 -29.85 2.02
N ALA A 123 14.59 -28.80 2.04
CA ALA A 123 14.33 -28.01 3.24
C ALA A 123 13.24 -28.64 4.10
N THR A 124 13.35 -28.45 5.42
CA THR A 124 12.34 -28.89 6.39
C THR A 124 11.09 -27.99 6.39
N VAL A 125 11.22 -26.76 5.91
CA VAL A 125 10.11 -25.80 5.79
C VAL A 125 9.55 -25.91 4.38
N VAL A 126 8.27 -26.29 4.27
CA VAL A 126 7.53 -26.32 3.01
C VAL A 126 6.87 -24.96 2.79
N LEU A 127 6.95 -24.43 1.56
CA LEU A 127 6.44 -23.10 1.18
C LEU A 127 5.59 -23.16 -0.11
N GLU A 128 4.87 -24.24 -0.33
CA GLU A 128 4.14 -24.49 -1.59
C GLU A 128 2.84 -23.71 -1.74
N ASP A 129 2.31 -23.18 -0.64
CA ASP A 129 1.03 -22.48 -0.62
C ASP A 129 1.09 -21.14 0.12
N MET A 130 0.00 -20.38 -0.07
CA MET A 130 -0.18 -19.04 0.47
C MET A 130 -0.14 -19.02 2.01
N SER A 131 -0.70 -20.06 2.65
CA SER A 131 -0.76 -20.17 4.11
C SER A 131 0.62 -20.37 4.71
N ALA A 132 1.44 -21.22 4.08
CA ALA A 132 2.82 -21.47 4.47
C ALA A 132 3.69 -20.22 4.33
N TRP A 133 3.56 -19.49 3.21
CA TRP A 133 4.25 -18.22 3.02
C TRP A 133 3.83 -17.18 4.05
N THR A 134 2.54 -17.03 4.28
CA THR A 134 1.98 -16.11 5.29
C THR A 134 2.58 -16.38 6.67
N ALA A 135 2.62 -17.66 7.08
CA ALA A 135 3.15 -18.06 8.38
C ALA A 135 4.66 -17.81 8.52
N GLN A 136 5.39 -17.67 7.40
CA GLN A 136 6.85 -17.55 7.35
C GLN A 136 7.32 -16.21 6.76
N ILE A 137 6.43 -15.25 6.52
CA ILE A 137 6.71 -14.09 5.66
C ILE A 137 7.88 -13.25 6.16
N GLU A 138 7.94 -13.00 7.48
CA GLU A 138 9.05 -12.27 8.10
C GLU A 138 10.37 -13.02 7.95
N CYS A 139 10.35 -14.35 8.08
CA CYS A 139 11.53 -15.18 7.88
C CYS A 139 11.99 -15.24 6.43
N ILE A 140 11.05 -15.30 5.49
CA ILE A 140 11.35 -15.23 4.07
C ILE A 140 12.02 -13.90 3.76
N LEU A 141 11.38 -12.78 4.10
CA LEU A 141 11.90 -11.42 3.84
C LEU A 141 13.26 -11.19 4.49
N CYS A 142 13.48 -11.68 5.70
CA CYS A 142 14.77 -11.63 6.36
C CYS A 142 15.86 -12.35 5.56
N ARG A 143 15.61 -13.59 5.12
CA ARG A 143 16.64 -14.45 4.49
C ARG A 143 16.93 -14.09 3.04
N VAL A 144 15.94 -13.57 2.33
CA VAL A 144 16.08 -13.29 0.89
C VAL A 144 16.53 -11.86 0.57
N SER A 145 16.53 -10.97 1.56
CA SER A 145 16.95 -9.57 1.39
C SER A 145 18.45 -9.35 1.63
N THR A 146 18.98 -8.27 1.07
CA THR A 146 20.38 -7.84 1.25
C THR A 146 20.46 -6.42 1.84
N PRO A 147 21.37 -6.17 2.80
CA PRO A 147 22.20 -7.16 3.50
C PRO A 147 21.37 -8.01 4.46
N PHE A 148 21.71 -9.30 4.57
CA PHE A 148 21.18 -10.14 5.63
C PHE A 148 21.69 -9.62 6.98
N ASP A 149 20.77 -9.20 7.85
CA ASP A 149 21.07 -8.72 9.19
C ASP A 149 20.48 -9.68 10.23
N PRO A 150 21.26 -10.65 10.72
CA PRO A 150 20.79 -11.65 11.68
C PRO A 150 20.45 -11.04 13.06
N GLU A 151 20.86 -9.81 13.34
CA GLU A 151 20.61 -9.14 14.62
C GLU A 151 19.23 -8.46 14.67
N ARG A 152 18.52 -8.38 13.54
CA ARG A 152 17.13 -7.91 13.54
C ARG A 152 16.25 -8.85 14.38
N PRO A 153 15.41 -8.33 15.29
CA PRO A 153 14.52 -9.15 16.11
C PRO A 153 13.62 -10.08 15.27
N GLU A 154 13.18 -9.60 14.11
CA GLU A 154 12.38 -10.36 13.13
C GLU A 154 13.14 -11.58 12.58
N CYS A 155 14.46 -11.43 12.37
CA CYS A 155 15.35 -12.46 11.85
C CYS A 155 15.75 -13.50 12.89
N MET A 156 15.75 -13.12 14.18
CA MET A 156 16.21 -13.96 15.28
C MET A 156 15.30 -15.18 15.52
N LEU A 157 14.03 -15.08 15.14
CA LEU A 157 13.07 -16.20 15.22
C LEU A 157 13.24 -17.24 14.10
N CYS A 158 14.04 -16.92 13.08
CA CYS A 158 14.25 -17.75 11.88
C CYS A 158 15.48 -18.67 12.01
N ALA A 159 15.89 -18.98 13.25
CA ALA A 159 17.18 -19.56 13.62
C ALA A 159 17.41 -21.02 13.15
N SER A 160 16.39 -21.70 12.61
CA SER A 160 16.52 -23.06 12.09
C SER A 160 16.95 -23.14 10.62
N ALA A 161 16.96 -22.02 9.89
CA ALA A 161 17.34 -22.03 8.47
C ALA A 161 18.86 -21.97 8.28
N PRO A 162 19.42 -22.74 7.33
CA PRO A 162 20.85 -22.69 7.02
C PRO A 162 21.26 -21.28 6.58
N SER A 163 22.47 -20.86 6.95
CA SER A 163 23.04 -19.54 6.64
C SER A 163 23.22 -19.28 5.14
N SER A 164 23.05 -20.31 4.30
CA SER A 164 23.25 -20.28 2.85
C SER A 164 21.97 -20.10 2.03
N MET A 165 20.86 -19.66 2.64
CA MET A 165 19.61 -19.42 1.91
C MET A 165 19.54 -17.97 1.42
N PRO A 166 19.13 -17.74 0.16
CA PRO A 166 18.95 -18.74 -0.91
C PRO A 166 20.29 -19.27 -1.48
N PRO A 167 20.37 -20.57 -1.88
CA PRO A 167 21.62 -21.20 -2.32
C PRO A 167 22.15 -20.65 -3.66
N THR A 168 21.29 -19.99 -4.42
CA THR A 168 21.61 -19.35 -5.70
C THR A 168 21.98 -17.86 -5.56
N GLY A 169 22.13 -17.38 -4.32
CA GLY A 169 22.34 -15.96 -4.02
C GLY A 169 21.03 -15.21 -3.85
N ALA A 170 21.08 -14.08 -3.14
CA ALA A 170 19.92 -13.31 -2.72
C ALA A 170 18.96 -12.96 -3.87
N LEU A 171 17.69 -12.74 -3.52
CA LEU A 171 16.70 -12.24 -4.48
C LEU A 171 17.05 -10.82 -4.92
N PHE A 172 16.58 -10.42 -6.10
CA PHE A 172 16.70 -9.04 -6.53
C PHE A 172 15.80 -8.13 -5.67
N ASP A 173 16.19 -6.87 -5.48
CA ASP A 173 15.40 -5.90 -4.73
C ASP A 173 13.93 -5.82 -5.20
N SER A 174 13.69 -5.93 -6.51
CA SER A 174 12.34 -5.96 -7.08
C SER A 174 11.54 -7.23 -6.72
N GLU A 175 12.20 -8.38 -6.55
CA GLU A 175 11.55 -9.62 -6.10
C GLU A 175 11.24 -9.55 -4.61
N VAL A 176 12.15 -8.98 -3.80
CA VAL A 176 11.91 -8.71 -2.37
C VAL A 176 10.75 -7.73 -2.19
N GLU A 177 10.74 -6.66 -2.98
CA GLU A 177 9.69 -5.64 -2.95
C GLU A 177 8.33 -6.20 -3.36
N LEU A 178 8.28 -7.11 -4.35
CA LEU A 178 7.06 -7.83 -4.70
C LEU A 178 6.50 -8.59 -3.48
N ILE A 179 7.36 -9.30 -2.75
CA ILE A 179 6.95 -10.05 -1.55
C ILE A 179 6.45 -9.08 -0.47
N ARG A 180 7.13 -7.95 -0.24
CA ARG A 180 6.71 -6.93 0.74
C ARG A 180 5.36 -6.33 0.40
N ARG A 181 5.13 -6.00 -0.88
CA ARG A 181 3.84 -5.44 -1.32
C ARG A 181 2.72 -6.46 -1.20
N TRP A 182 2.97 -7.71 -1.59
CA TRP A 182 2.00 -8.79 -1.39
C TRP A 182 1.65 -8.95 0.10
N SER A 183 2.64 -8.96 0.99
CA SER A 183 2.40 -9.06 2.44
C SER A 183 1.66 -7.86 3.01
N ALA A 184 1.95 -6.65 2.50
CA ALA A 184 1.30 -5.42 2.93
C ALA A 184 -0.18 -5.33 2.51
N GLY A 185 -0.56 -5.93 1.36
CA GLY A 185 -1.94 -6.01 0.87
C GLY A 185 -2.90 -6.84 1.72
N GLY A 186 -2.53 -7.14 2.97
CA GLY A 186 -3.33 -7.93 3.90
C GLY A 186 -3.40 -9.41 3.52
N LEU A 187 -2.47 -9.89 2.69
CA LEU A 187 -2.41 -11.28 2.19
C LEU A 187 -3.74 -11.73 1.55
N ARG A 188 -4.53 -10.77 1.06
CA ARG A 188 -5.82 -11.04 0.47
C ARG A 188 -5.62 -11.52 -0.97
N GLN A 189 -6.44 -12.51 -1.32
CA GLN A 189 -6.77 -12.99 -2.66
C GLN A 189 -5.93 -14.17 -3.21
N GLU A 190 -6.64 -15.29 -3.33
CA GLU A 190 -6.42 -16.36 -4.31
C GLU A 190 -6.42 -15.84 -5.75
#